data_AF-A0A368T0C0-F1
#
_entry.id   AF-A0A368T0C0-F1
#
_cell.length_a   1.000
_cell.length_b   1.000
_cell.length_c   1.000
_cell.angle_alpha   90.00
_cell.angle_beta   90.00
_cell.angle_gamma   90.00
#
_symmetry.space_group_name_H-M   'P 1'
#
loop_
_entity.id
_entity.type
_entity.pdbx_description
1 polymer ?
#
loop_
_entity_poly.entity_id
_entity_poly.type
_entity_poly.pdbx_seq_one_letter_code
_entity_poly.pdbx_strand_id
1 'polypeptide(L)'
;MADAHHDDHGNTPSAWFLTGSWIVVWSIAGVAIILGQDLVTWTSLGLAASVVCAVIAGVMKKAGLGRKAPRVAPPSREEWEAERAVAAAAAAAGTSADDGDDKKPAAAAAT
;
A
#
# COMPACT_ATOMS: atom_id res chain seq x y z
N MET A 1 -19.81 0.72 -5.22
CA MET A 1 -19.27 -0.30 -4.31
C MET A 1 -17.79 0.00 -4.13
N ALA A 2 -17.45 0.78 -3.11
CA ALA A 2 -16.06 1.10 -2.77
C ALA A 2 -15.57 0.13 -1.69
N ASP A 3 -14.28 -0.17 -1.76
CA ASP A 3 -13.42 -0.69 -0.70
C ASP A 3 -13.54 -2.18 -0.32
N ALA A 4 -12.83 -3.00 -1.10
CA ALA A 4 -12.17 -4.20 -0.58
C ALA A 4 -10.84 -4.45 -1.31
N HIS A 5 -10.01 -3.41 -1.48
CA HIS A 5 -8.60 -3.60 -1.84
C HIS A 5 -7.74 -3.31 -0.61
N HIS A 6 -7.64 -4.31 0.27
CA HIS A 6 -6.68 -4.23 1.36
C HIS A 6 -5.29 -4.48 0.79
N ASP A 7 -4.63 -3.40 0.44
CA ASP A 7 -3.21 -3.34 0.18
C ASP A 7 -2.43 -3.85 1.40
N ASP A 8 -2.10 -5.14 1.42
CA ASP A 8 -1.06 -5.66 2.29
C ASP A 8 0.31 -5.15 1.80
N HIS A 9 0.57 -3.85 2.03
CA HIS A 9 1.78 -3.09 1.66
C HIS A 9 3.04 -3.55 2.40
N GLY A 10 3.14 -4.83 2.77
CA GLY A 10 4.28 -5.36 3.49
C GLY A 10 4.22 -4.95 4.95
N ASN A 11 3.01 -4.85 5.51
CA ASN A 11 2.76 -4.54 6.91
C ASN A 11 3.10 -5.72 7.82
N THR A 12 4.35 -6.18 7.76
CA THR A 12 4.87 -7.29 8.56
C THR A 12 5.82 -6.73 9.60
N PRO A 13 5.88 -7.32 10.81
CA PRO A 13 6.82 -6.88 11.84
C PRO A 13 8.28 -6.84 11.34
N SER A 14 8.70 -7.83 10.53
CA SER A 14 10.07 -7.85 9.97
C SER A 14 10.36 -6.68 9.02
N ALA A 15 9.38 -6.27 8.21
CA ALA A 15 9.54 -5.15 7.29
C ALA A 15 9.60 -3.81 8.03
N TRP A 16 8.70 -3.59 8.99
CA TRP A 16 8.70 -2.38 9.80
C TRP A 16 9.92 -2.27 10.71
N PHE A 17 10.43 -3.39 11.23
CA PHE A 17 11.71 -3.40 11.92
C PHE A 17 12.84 -2.88 11.04
N LEU A 18 12.95 -3.38 9.80
CA LEU A 18 14.00 -2.94 8.88
C LEU A 18 13.87 -1.45 8.56
N THR A 19 12.68 -1.01 8.16
CA THR A 19 12.41 0.40 7.84
C THR A 19 12.68 1.30 9.04
N GLY A 20 12.13 0.98 10.21
CA GLY A 20 12.30 1.78 11.42
C GLY A 20 13.75 1.84 11.90
N SER A 21 14.47 0.71 11.87
CA SER A 21 15.88 0.68 12.26
C SER A 21 16.75 1.49 11.33
N TRP A 22 16.52 1.47 10.01
CA TRP A 22 17.24 2.33 9.08
C TRP A 22 16.95 3.82 9.28
N ILE A 23 15.69 4.19 9.52
CA ILE A 23 15.35 5.58 9.87
C ILE A 23 16.19 6.02 11.08
N VAL A 24 16.21 5.23 12.15
CA VAL A 24 16.98 5.56 13.36
C VAL A 24 18.49 5.64 13.09
N VAL A 25 19.06 4.64 12.42
CA VAL A 25 20.49 4.58 12.11
C VAL A 25 20.92 5.81 11.29
N TRP A 26 20.18 6.13 10.24
CA TRP A 26 20.53 7.25 9.36
C TRP A 26 20.21 8.61 9.96
N SER A 27 19.19 8.72 10.82
CA SER A 27 18.98 9.93 11.63
C SER A 27 20.16 10.19 12.57
N ILE A 28 20.67 9.16 13.26
CA ILE A 28 21.82 9.29 14.15
C ILE A 28 23.07 9.69 13.36
N ALA A 29 23.36 8.99 12.25
CA ALA A 29 24.51 9.32 11.41
C ALA A 29 24.41 10.74 10.84
N GLY A 30 23.24 11.14 10.33
CA GLY A 30 23.01 12.48 9.80
C GLY A 30 23.18 13.57 10.85
N VAL A 31 22.65 13.38 12.06
CA VAL A 31 22.84 14.33 13.17
C VAL A 31 24.31 14.44 13.54
N ALA A 32 25.04 13.32 13.65
CA ALA A 32 26.47 13.35 13.96
C ALA A 32 27.28 14.13 12.91
N ILE A 33 26.98 13.93 11.62
CA ILE A 33 27.61 14.67 10.52
C ILE A 33 27.30 16.17 10.61
N ILE A 34 26.04 16.55 10.88
CA ILE A 34 25.65 17.96 11.07
C ILE A 34 26.40 18.60 12.24
N LEU A 35 26.68 17.84 13.29
CA LEU A 35 27.49 18.27 14.44
C LEU A 35 29.01 18.28 14.15
N GLY A 36 29.40 18.20 12.88
CA GLY A 36 30.79 18.32 12.43
C GLY A 36 31.62 17.06 12.61
N GLN A 37 31.00 15.90 12.83
CA GLN A 37 31.73 14.65 12.85
C GLN A 37 32.12 14.18 11.44
N ASP A 38 33.13 13.32 11.35
CA ASP A 38 33.68 12.85 10.07
C ASP A 38 32.64 12.13 9.20
N LEU A 39 32.47 12.65 7.98
CA LEU A 39 31.48 12.16 7.02
C LEU A 39 31.71 10.68 6.68
N VAL A 40 32.95 10.30 6.39
CA VAL A 40 33.28 8.94 5.91
C VAL A 40 33.04 7.92 7.02
N THR A 41 33.45 8.22 8.24
CA THR A 41 33.30 7.37 9.41
C THR A 41 31.82 7.13 9.72
N TRP A 42 31.01 8.17 9.84
CA TRP A 42 29.59 8.02 10.20
C TRP A 42 28.75 7.41 9.07
N THR A 43 29.09 7.67 7.81
CA THR A 43 28.47 6.98 6.68
C THR A 43 28.81 5.50 6.67
N SER A 44 30.08 5.14 6.93
CA SER A 44 30.53 3.75 6.99
C SER A 44 29.88 2.99 8.16
N LEU A 45 29.76 3.63 9.33
CA LEU A 45 29.02 3.09 10.47
C LEU A 45 27.55 2.88 10.14
N GLY A 46 26.90 3.87 9.51
CA GLY A 46 25.50 3.78 9.08
C GLY A 46 25.26 2.61 8.12
N LEU A 47 26.16 2.41 7.15
CA LEU A 47 26.13 1.27 6.23
C LEU A 47 26.33 -0.07 6.96
N ALA A 48 27.35 -0.17 7.81
CA ALA A 48 27.63 -1.40 8.55
C ALA A 48 26.44 -1.79 9.46
N ALA A 49 25.88 -0.82 10.19
CA ALA A 49 24.68 -1.02 11.00
C ALA A 49 23.47 -1.41 10.14
N SER A 50 23.31 -0.80 8.97
CA SER A 50 22.23 -1.12 8.02
C SER A 50 22.27 -2.58 7.57
N VAL A 51 23.46 -3.12 7.30
CA VAL A 51 23.65 -4.54 6.94
C VAL A 51 23.24 -5.45 8.10
N VAL A 52 23.66 -5.13 9.34
CA VAL A 52 23.27 -5.91 10.53
C VAL A 52 21.74 -5.92 10.70
N CYS A 53 21.09 -4.76 10.59
CA CYS A 53 19.62 -4.66 10.64
C CYS A 53 18.93 -5.50 9.55
N ALA A 54 19.46 -5.49 8.32
CA ALA A 54 18.94 -6.31 7.23
C ALA A 54 19.06 -7.82 7.50
N VAL A 55 20.18 -8.25 8.08
CA VAL A 55 20.36 -9.66 8.51
C VAL A 55 19.33 -10.04 9.55
N ILE A 56 19.12 -9.20 10.58
CA ILE A 56 18.13 -9.44 11.63
C ILE A 56 16.72 -9.52 11.04
N ALA A 57 16.35 -8.57 10.17
CA ALA A 57 15.05 -8.58 9.49
C ALA A 57 14.86 -9.87 8.65
N GLY A 58 15.92 -10.33 7.98
CA GLY A 58 15.94 -11.61 7.26
C GLY A 58 15.71 -12.82 8.18
N VAL A 59 16.30 -12.83 9.38
CA VAL A 59 16.05 -13.87 10.40
C VAL A 59 14.62 -13.79 10.91
N MET A 60 14.10 -12.60 11.21
CA MET A 60 12.71 -12.41 11.62
C MET A 60 11.72 -12.94 10.56
N LYS A 61 12.01 -12.68 9.28
CA LYS A 61 11.22 -13.24 8.17
C LYS A 61 11.21 -14.77 8.20
N LYS A 62 12.38 -15.41 8.41
CA LYS A 62 12.49 -16.87 8.55
C LYS A 62 11.76 -17.42 9.78
N ALA A 63 11.70 -16.62 10.86
CA ALA A 63 10.95 -16.94 12.06
C ALA A 63 9.42 -16.71 11.92
N GLY A 64 8.93 -16.38 10.72
CA GLY A 64 7.50 -16.22 10.46
C GLY A 64 6.93 -14.83 10.77
N LEU A 65 7.79 -13.86 11.09
CA LEU A 65 7.42 -12.44 11.30
C LEU A 65 7.43 -11.61 10.01
N GLY A 66 7.64 -12.26 8.87
CA GLY A 66 7.50 -11.68 7.53
C GLY A 66 6.23 -12.16 6.82
N ARG A 67 6.07 -11.74 5.57
CA ARG A 67 4.91 -12.14 4.76
C ARG A 67 4.95 -13.65 4.51
N LYS A 68 3.86 -14.34 4.83
CA LYS A 68 3.74 -15.80 4.74
C LYS A 68 3.38 -16.29 3.33
N ALA A 69 2.54 -15.55 2.61
CA ALA A 69 2.16 -15.85 1.23
C ALA A 69 2.85 -14.89 0.25
N PRO A 70 3.23 -15.33 -0.96
CA PRO A 70 3.63 -14.42 -2.03
C PRO A 70 2.53 -13.40 -2.31
N ARG A 71 2.91 -12.14 -2.61
CA ARG A 71 1.94 -11.14 -3.03
C ARG A 71 1.33 -11.60 -4.36
N VAL A 72 0.01 -11.53 -4.47
CA VAL A 72 -0.67 -11.72 -5.75
C VAL A 72 -0.18 -10.62 -6.70
N ALA A 73 0.29 -11.03 -7.88
CA ALA A 73 0.72 -10.09 -8.90
C ALA A 73 -0.48 -9.20 -9.30
N PRO A 74 -0.24 -7.91 -9.57
CA PRO A 74 -1.31 -7.07 -10.11
C PRO A 74 -1.70 -7.63 -11.48
N PRO A 75 -2.98 -7.47 -11.90
CA PRO A 75 -3.42 -7.93 -13.20
C PRO A 75 -2.57 -7.27 -14.29
N SER A 76 -2.37 -8.00 -15.39
CA SER A 76 -1.74 -7.45 -16.58
C SER A 76 -2.60 -6.32 -17.15
N ARG A 77 -1.98 -5.48 -18.00
CA ARG A 77 -2.69 -4.36 -18.65
C ARG A 77 -3.91 -4.85 -19.44
N GLU A 78 -3.77 -5.96 -20.14
CA GLU A 78 -4.84 -6.55 -20.96
C GLU A 78 -5.99 -7.06 -20.09
N GLU A 79 -5.69 -7.72 -18.97
CA GLU A 79 -6.69 -8.17 -18.00
C GLU A 79 -7.40 -6.98 -17.35
N TRP A 80 -6.67 -5.92 -16.99
CA TRP A 80 -7.24 -4.70 -16.42
C TRP A 80 -8.15 -3.97 -17.41
N GLU A 81 -7.76 -3.90 -18.68
CA GLU A 81 -8.56 -3.31 -19.75
C GLU A 81 -9.81 -4.16 -20.03
N ALA A 82 -9.71 -5.49 -20.02
CA ALA A 82 -10.83 -6.41 -20.17
C ALA A 82 -11.83 -6.28 -19.01
N GLU A 83 -11.36 -6.25 -17.76
CA GLU A 83 -12.19 -6.02 -16.57
C GLU A 83 -12.93 -4.67 -16.66
N ARG A 84 -12.25 -3.63 -17.14
CA ARG A 84 -12.86 -2.31 -17.32
C ARG A 84 -13.90 -2.28 -18.44
N ALA A 85 -13.63 -2.96 -19.55
CA ALA A 85 -14.59 -3.09 -20.65
C ALA A 85 -15.85 -3.87 -20.21
N VAL A 86 -15.69 -4.96 -19.46
CA VAL A 86 -16.81 -5.74 -18.89
C VAL A 86 -17.62 -4.88 -17.92
N ALA A 87 -16.96 -4.13 -17.03
CA ALA A 87 -17.63 -3.23 -16.10
C ALA A 87 -18.38 -2.10 -16.82
N ALA A 88 -17.82 -1.56 -17.91
CA ALA A 88 -18.48 -0.54 -18.74
C ALA A 88 -19.70 -1.08 -19.49
N ALA A 89 -19.59 -2.29 -20.05
CA ALA A 89 -20.71 -2.96 -20.72
C ALA A 89 -21.85 -3.29 -19.74
N ALA A 90 -21.53 -3.75 -18.52
CA ALA A 90 -22.51 -4.00 -17.48
C ALA A 90 -23.24 -2.72 -17.03
N ALA A 91 -22.52 -1.59 -16.93
CA ALA A 91 -23.12 -0.28 -16.61
C ALA A 91 -24.07 0.22 -17.72
N ALA A 92 -23.69 0.03 -18.99
CA ALA A 92 -24.53 0.40 -20.13
C ALA A 92 -25.82 -0.46 -20.22
N ALA A 93 -25.72 -1.76 -19.96
CA ALA A 93 -26.87 -2.67 -19.95
C ALA A 93 -27.86 -2.40 -18.79
N GLY A 94 -27.38 -1.86 -17.67
CA GLY A 94 -28.22 -1.44 -16.54
C GLY A 94 -28.99 -0.13 -16.76
N THR A 95 -28.66 0.63 -17.81
CA THR A 95 -29.32 1.92 -18.11
C THR A 95 -30.50 1.74 -19.09
N SER A 96 -30.69 0.56 -19.66
CA SER A 96 -31.79 0.27 -20.61
C SER A 96 -33.08 -0.24 -19.94
N ALA A 97 -33.19 -0.18 -18.61
CA ALA A 97 -34.36 -0.64 -17.85
C ALA A 97 -35.14 0.47 -17.12
N ASP A 98 -34.79 1.75 -17.35
CA ASP A 98 -35.50 2.92 -16.81
C ASP A 98 -36.10 3.73 -17.97
N ASP A 99 -36.98 3.12 -18.76
CA ASP A 99 -37.86 3.84 -19.68
C ASP A 99 -39.31 3.52 -19.30
N GLY A 100 -39.93 4.45 -18.58
CA GLY A 100 -41.37 4.68 -18.59
C GLY A 100 -42.17 4.17 -17.40
N ASP A 101 -42.39 5.03 -16.40
CA ASP A 101 -43.75 5.20 -15.87
C ASP A 101 -43.95 6.64 -15.40
N ASP A 102 -44.44 7.46 -16.35
CA ASP A 102 -45.06 8.74 -16.08
C ASP A 102 -46.23 8.57 -15.11
N LYS A 103 -46.09 9.10 -13.88
CA LYS A 103 -47.25 9.54 -13.09
C LYS A 103 -46.89 10.63 -12.08
N LYS A 104 -47.06 11.87 -12.54
CA LYS A 104 -47.53 12.96 -11.67
C LYS A 104 -49.07 13.00 -11.78
N PRO A 105 -49.80 12.97 -10.66
CA PRO A 105 -50.45 14.19 -10.16
C PRO A 105 -50.28 14.31 -8.62
N ALA A 106 -49.79 15.44 -8.11
CA ALA A 106 -50.57 16.61 -7.66
C ALA A 106 -51.18 16.48 -6.24
N ALA A 107 -50.67 17.36 -5.35
CA ALA A 107 -51.35 18.15 -4.32
C ALA A 107 -52.05 17.47 -3.11
N ALA A 108 -51.70 17.97 -1.91
CA ALA A 108 -52.54 18.42 -0.78
C ALA A 108 -51.82 18.10 0.55
N ALA A 109 -51.24 19.08 1.26
CA ALA A 109 -51.86 20.07 2.15
C ALA A 109 -51.98 19.59 3.61
N ALA A 110 -51.41 20.38 4.53
CA ALA A 110 -51.70 20.53 5.96
C ALA A 110 -51.44 19.26 6.84
N THR A 111 -50.83 19.34 8.01
CA THR A 111 -50.74 20.37 9.06
C THR A 111 -49.45 20.21 9.85
#